data_AF-A0A8C6V128-F1
#
_entry.id   AF-A0A8C6V128-F1
#
_cell.length_a   1.000
_cell.length_b   1.000
_cell.length_c   1.000
_cell.angle_alpha   90.00
_cell.angle_beta   90.00
_cell.angle_gamma   90.00
#
_symmetry.space_group_name_H-M   'P 1'
#
loop_
_entity.id
_entity.type
_entity.pdbx_description
1 polymer ?
#
loop_
_entity_poly.entity_id
_entity_poly.type
_entity_poly.pdbx_seq_one_letter_code
_entity_poly.pdbx_strand_id
1 'polypeptide(L)'
;MFRHYRLKRAHGRVCPPRQPYSVPRDRGRSDMAACARSLDKCVSYLRLLRIHQLQSQRLLSTSVCRLAPSSDGDKPGKFIPPSKPVIIDKMATSTSLRKYLSPEFIPPRQRTNPRKFSMERKDMIRRRKVLDIPEFYAGSILAVTMADPNASGKVNRFVGICIQRGGTGLGATFVLRNIIDSQGVEICYELYSPRIQQIQVLKLEKRPDENLMYLRDALPEYSTVDFDMKPVPVPSTGEVPVNKMKVKMRPKPWSKRWERPKYNVQGIAFEQILSPEKLEHAQKWAQPWLQYDMMKEYDTSQIQEDVYKEVQRQMSE
;
A
#
# COMPACT_ATOMS: atom_id res chain seq x y z
N MET A 1 14.32 5.49 53.89
CA MET A 1 13.55 4.24 54.13
C MET A 1 13.51 3.44 52.83
N PHE A 2 14.25 2.33 52.73
CA PHE A 2 14.22 1.47 51.55
C PHE A 2 13.01 0.51 51.62
N ARG A 3 12.21 0.42 50.55
CA ARG A 3 11.14 -0.59 50.43
C ARG A 3 11.67 -1.82 49.69
N HIS A 4 11.78 -2.94 50.39
CA HIS A 4 12.09 -4.23 49.79
C HIS A 4 10.96 -4.71 48.87
N TYR A 5 11.28 -5.02 47.61
CA TYR A 5 10.42 -5.81 46.74
C TYR A 5 10.86 -7.27 46.73
N ARG A 6 9.97 -8.16 47.15
CA ARG A 6 10.21 -9.60 47.30
C ARG A 6 9.90 -10.34 45.99
N LEU A 7 10.93 -10.73 45.23
CA LEU A 7 10.73 -11.58 44.05
C LEU A 7 10.13 -12.94 44.47
N LYS A 8 9.00 -13.31 43.87
CA LYS A 8 8.50 -14.70 43.91
C LYS A 8 9.15 -15.50 42.79
N ARG A 9 9.84 -16.58 43.14
CA ARG A 9 10.36 -17.57 42.17
C ARG A 9 9.20 -18.29 41.50
N ALA A 10 9.19 -18.35 40.17
CA ALA A 10 8.29 -19.22 39.42
C ALA A 10 8.97 -20.59 39.22
N HIS A 11 8.33 -21.66 39.66
CA HIS A 11 8.80 -23.02 39.38
C HIS A 11 8.52 -23.38 37.93
N GLY A 12 9.55 -23.84 37.21
CA GLY A 12 9.41 -24.31 35.83
C GLY A 12 8.55 -25.57 35.73
N ARG A 13 7.66 -25.61 34.75
CA ARG A 13 6.96 -26.86 34.37
C ARG A 13 7.71 -27.51 33.22
N VAL A 14 8.08 -28.76 33.41
CA VAL A 14 8.72 -29.61 32.39
C VAL A 14 7.66 -30.05 31.37
N CYS A 15 7.97 -29.97 30.08
CA CYS A 15 7.13 -30.52 29.01
C CYS A 15 7.46 -32.01 28.79
N PRO A 16 6.46 -32.91 28.69
CA PRO A 16 6.69 -34.28 28.24
C PRO A 16 6.90 -34.35 26.71
N PRO A 17 7.60 -35.38 26.20
CA PRO A 17 7.96 -35.51 24.78
C PRO A 17 6.78 -35.95 23.89
N ARG A 18 6.90 -35.63 22.59
CA ARG A 18 5.92 -35.98 21.54
C ARG A 18 5.92 -37.48 21.23
N GLN A 19 4.74 -38.07 21.05
CA GLN A 19 4.57 -39.37 20.39
C GLN A 19 4.37 -39.17 18.87
N PRO A 20 4.89 -40.06 18.00
CA PRO A 20 4.63 -40.02 16.56
C PRO A 20 3.31 -40.71 16.20
N TYR A 21 2.48 -40.08 15.37
CA TYR A 21 1.28 -40.72 14.83
C TYR A 21 1.59 -41.50 13.55
N SER A 22 1.09 -42.72 13.48
CA SER A 22 1.32 -43.72 12.43
C SER A 22 0.42 -43.52 11.20
N VAL A 23 0.97 -43.80 10.01
CA VAL A 23 0.26 -43.81 8.72
C VAL A 23 -0.53 -45.12 8.55
N PRO A 24 -1.83 -45.10 8.16
CA PRO A 24 -2.56 -46.30 7.74
C PRO A 24 -2.15 -46.77 6.34
N ARG A 25 -1.95 -48.09 6.18
CA ARG A 25 -1.65 -48.74 4.88
C ARG A 25 -2.92 -49.10 4.10
N ASP A 26 -2.81 -49.02 2.78
CA ASP A 26 -3.74 -49.62 1.82
C ASP A 26 -3.93 -51.15 2.00
N ARG A 27 -5.20 -51.57 1.90
CA ARG A 27 -5.71 -52.85 1.36
C ARG A 27 -7.18 -52.57 0.94
N GLY A 28 -7.73 -53.03 -0.18
CA GLY A 28 -7.20 -53.85 -1.27
C GLY A 28 -8.19 -54.94 -1.70
N ARG A 29 -8.83 -54.79 -2.88
CA ARG A 29 -9.77 -55.75 -3.55
C ARG A 29 -11.12 -55.95 -2.83
N SER A 30 -12.20 -56.43 -3.47
CA SER A 30 -12.35 -57.16 -4.75
C SER A 30 -13.69 -56.88 -5.46
N ASP A 31 -13.66 -56.92 -6.80
CA ASP A 31 -14.60 -57.55 -7.75
C ASP A 31 -16.12 -57.46 -7.55
N MET A 32 -16.80 -56.92 -8.57
CA MET A 32 -17.63 -57.79 -9.42
C MET A 32 -17.75 -57.25 -10.85
N ALA A 33 -17.71 -58.16 -11.83
CA ALA A 33 -17.80 -57.85 -13.26
C ALA A 33 -19.09 -58.43 -13.86
N ALA A 34 -19.59 -57.81 -14.93
CA ALA A 34 -20.32 -58.50 -16.01
C ALA A 34 -20.45 -57.61 -17.26
N CYS A 35 -20.16 -58.19 -18.44
CA CYS A 35 -20.82 -58.05 -19.76
C CYS A 35 -21.37 -56.66 -20.22
N ALA A 36 -21.29 -56.18 -21.46
CA ALA A 36 -20.92 -56.71 -22.79
C ALA A 36 -20.93 -55.50 -23.79
N ARG A 37 -20.51 -55.54 -25.07
CA ARG A 37 -20.03 -56.58 -26.01
C ARG A 37 -19.14 -55.94 -27.12
N SER A 38 -18.72 -56.74 -28.09
CA SER A 38 -18.13 -56.41 -29.41
C SER A 38 -18.91 -55.35 -30.23
N LEU A 39 -18.32 -54.58 -31.16
CA LEU A 39 -17.53 -55.05 -32.32
C LEU A 39 -16.46 -54.07 -32.82
N ASP A 40 -15.29 -54.64 -33.17
CA ASP A 40 -14.29 -54.02 -34.04
C ASP A 40 -14.76 -53.92 -35.50
N LYS A 41 -14.25 -52.91 -36.23
CA LYS A 41 -13.33 -53.10 -37.38
C LYS A 41 -13.00 -51.78 -38.08
N CYS A 42 -11.69 -51.54 -38.27
CA CYS A 42 -11.02 -50.87 -39.41
C CYS A 42 -11.50 -49.45 -39.82
N VAL A 43 -10.68 -48.52 -40.31
CA VAL A 43 -9.50 -48.66 -41.17
C VAL A 43 -8.47 -47.59 -40.79
N SER A 44 -7.22 -47.99 -40.61
CA SER A 44 -6.06 -47.11 -40.75
C SER A 44 -5.72 -46.96 -42.24
N TYR A 45 -5.83 -45.76 -42.81
CA TYR A 45 -5.00 -45.36 -43.96
C TYR A 45 -5.01 -43.84 -44.16
N LEU A 46 -4.00 -43.33 -44.88
CA LEU A 46 -3.83 -41.92 -45.29
C LEU A 46 -3.49 -40.91 -44.18
N ARG A 47 -2.30 -41.11 -43.60
CA ARG A 47 -1.34 -39.99 -43.59
C ARG A 47 -1.19 -39.45 -45.01
N LEU A 48 -1.43 -38.14 -45.20
CA LEU A 48 -0.85 -37.20 -46.18
C LEU A 48 -1.88 -36.12 -46.54
N LEU A 49 -1.40 -34.90 -46.83
CA LEU A 49 -2.18 -33.76 -47.34
C LEU A 49 -3.20 -33.09 -46.39
N ARG A 50 -2.72 -32.60 -45.23
CA ARG A 50 -3.24 -31.32 -44.67
C ARG A 50 -2.18 -30.46 -43.95
N ILE A 51 -0.98 -30.42 -44.52
CA ILE A 51 0.06 -29.42 -44.22
C ILE A 51 0.36 -28.66 -45.52
N HIS A 52 -0.62 -27.89 -46.02
CA HIS A 52 -0.39 -27.04 -47.20
C HIS A 52 -1.36 -25.85 -47.33
N GLN A 53 -1.47 -25.00 -46.30
CA GLN A 53 -2.01 -23.64 -46.49
C GLN A 53 -1.52 -22.61 -45.45
N LEU A 54 -0.20 -22.58 -45.21
CA LEU A 54 0.49 -21.40 -44.67
C LEU A 54 1.71 -21.10 -45.55
N GLN A 55 1.44 -20.81 -46.82
CA GLN A 55 2.45 -20.30 -47.73
C GLN A 55 2.83 -18.86 -47.36
N SER A 56 4.04 -18.74 -46.80
CA SER A 56 4.99 -17.66 -47.10
C SER A 56 4.45 -16.22 -47.17
N GLN A 57 4.43 -15.55 -46.01
CA GLN A 57 4.93 -14.17 -45.95
C GLN A 57 6.16 -14.09 -45.04
N ARG A 58 7.25 -14.69 -45.52
CA ARG A 58 8.59 -14.25 -45.11
C ARG A 58 8.79 -12.86 -45.70
N LEU A 59 8.44 -11.83 -44.94
CA LEU A 59 8.87 -10.46 -45.24
C LEU A 59 10.39 -10.45 -45.14
N LEU A 60 11.05 -10.56 -46.31
CA LEU A 60 12.48 -10.32 -46.43
C LEU A 60 12.71 -8.86 -46.08
N SER A 61 13.16 -8.62 -44.85
CA SER A 61 13.68 -7.31 -44.45
C SER A 61 14.99 -7.08 -45.19
N THR A 62 14.89 -6.54 -46.41
CA THR A 62 16.00 -5.98 -47.18
C THR A 62 16.44 -4.67 -46.55
N SER A 63 16.86 -4.74 -45.28
CA SER A 63 17.65 -3.68 -44.67
C SER A 63 18.93 -3.53 -45.48
N VAL A 64 18.98 -2.48 -46.30
CA VAL A 64 20.18 -2.08 -47.03
C VAL A 64 21.21 -1.70 -45.98
N CYS A 65 22.14 -2.61 -45.70
CA CYS A 65 23.30 -2.32 -44.87
C CYS A 65 24.09 -1.20 -45.56
N ARG A 66 23.91 0.03 -45.08
CA ARG A 66 24.78 1.14 -45.45
C ARG A 66 26.17 0.82 -44.91
N LEU A 67 27.05 0.35 -45.79
CA LEU A 67 28.48 0.30 -45.54
C LEU A 67 28.95 1.75 -45.34
N ALA A 68 29.33 2.09 -44.11
CA ALA A 68 30.04 3.33 -43.83
C ALA A 68 31.46 3.23 -44.41
N PRO A 69 32.02 4.32 -44.97
CA PRO A 69 33.40 4.31 -45.44
C PRO A 69 34.36 4.14 -44.26
N SER A 70 35.41 3.35 -44.47
CA SER A 70 36.45 3.09 -43.47
C SER A 70 37.36 4.31 -43.30
N SER A 71 37.38 4.89 -42.09
CA SER A 71 38.49 5.73 -41.62
C SER A 71 38.86 5.35 -40.18
N ASP A 72 40.08 4.85 -40.03
CA ASP A 72 40.89 4.66 -38.82
C ASP A 72 40.25 4.79 -37.42
N GLY A 73 40.24 3.67 -36.68
CA GLY A 73 40.26 3.67 -35.20
C GLY A 73 38.94 3.41 -34.46
N ASP A 74 37.83 3.24 -35.18
CA ASP A 74 36.50 3.22 -34.55
C ASP A 74 36.18 1.97 -33.72
N LYS A 75 36.18 2.15 -32.40
CA LYS A 75 35.45 1.27 -31.46
C LYS A 75 33.95 1.36 -31.78
N PRO A 76 33.17 0.27 -31.71
CA PRO A 76 31.73 0.32 -31.96
C PRO A 76 31.08 1.37 -31.06
N GLY A 77 30.32 2.28 -31.68
CA GLY A 77 29.70 3.42 -31.01
C GLY A 77 28.99 3.00 -29.73
N LYS A 78 29.42 3.57 -28.59
CA LYS A 78 28.93 3.18 -27.26
C LYS A 78 27.42 3.31 -27.21
N PHE A 79 26.72 2.20 -26.94
CA PHE A 79 25.25 2.18 -26.88
C PHE A 79 24.72 3.28 -25.95
N ILE A 80 24.00 4.24 -26.53
CA ILE A 80 23.31 5.29 -25.79
C ILE A 80 21.92 4.74 -25.45
N PRO A 81 21.58 4.55 -24.16
CA PRO A 81 20.26 4.06 -23.79
C PRO A 81 19.19 5.08 -24.24
N PRO A 82 18.07 4.61 -24.82
CA PRO A 82 17.01 5.51 -25.28
C PRO A 82 16.39 6.26 -24.10
N SER A 83 16.08 7.55 -24.30
CA SER A 83 15.29 8.32 -23.35
C SER A 83 13.92 7.68 -23.12
N LYS A 84 13.46 7.63 -21.87
CA LYS A 84 12.13 7.09 -21.52
C LYS A 84 11.04 7.80 -22.35
N PRO A 85 10.16 7.07 -23.05
CA PRO A 85 9.12 7.69 -23.87
C PRO A 85 8.12 8.44 -22.98
N VAL A 86 7.82 9.69 -23.37
CA VAL A 86 6.77 10.50 -22.75
C VAL A 86 5.48 10.24 -23.54
N ILE A 87 4.62 9.38 -23.00
CA ILE A 87 3.32 9.04 -23.59
C ILE A 87 2.33 10.15 -23.21
N ILE A 88 1.83 10.88 -24.21
CA ILE A 88 0.82 11.93 -24.04
C ILE A 88 -0.41 11.55 -24.86
N ASP A 89 -1.43 11.04 -24.17
CA ASP A 89 -2.69 10.63 -24.77
C ASP A 89 -3.55 11.85 -25.12
N LYS A 90 -3.28 12.49 -26.26
CA LYS A 90 -3.99 13.69 -26.73
C LYS A 90 -5.51 13.52 -26.93
N MET A 91 -5.99 12.28 -26.92
CA MET A 91 -7.42 11.93 -27.04
C MET A 91 -8.13 11.87 -25.68
N ALA A 92 -7.39 11.87 -24.55
CA ALA A 92 -7.99 12.01 -23.25
C ALA A 92 -8.57 13.43 -23.12
N THR A 93 -9.85 13.53 -22.75
CA THR A 93 -10.48 14.80 -22.40
C THR A 93 -9.66 15.51 -21.32
N SER A 94 -9.55 16.84 -21.42
CA SER A 94 -8.66 17.67 -20.60
C SER A 94 -8.80 17.30 -19.11
N THR A 95 -7.81 16.57 -18.59
CA THR A 95 -7.80 16.15 -17.19
C THR A 95 -7.86 17.39 -16.33
N SER A 96 -8.86 17.49 -15.47
CA SER A 96 -8.93 18.60 -14.53
C SER A 96 -7.67 18.56 -13.67
N LEU A 97 -6.86 19.63 -13.72
CA LEU A 97 -5.62 19.72 -12.97
C LEU A 97 -5.95 19.68 -11.47
N ARG A 98 -5.85 18.48 -10.91
CA ARG A 98 -6.32 18.18 -9.56
C ARG A 98 -5.45 18.90 -8.54
N LYS A 99 -6.03 19.91 -7.88
CA LYS A 99 -5.40 20.62 -6.77
C LYS A 99 -5.25 19.66 -5.59
N TYR A 100 -4.01 19.37 -5.19
CA TYR A 100 -3.70 18.66 -3.95
C TYR A 100 -3.20 19.64 -2.89
N LEU A 101 -3.81 19.60 -1.72
CA LEU A 101 -3.30 20.22 -0.50
C LEU A 101 -3.08 19.11 0.53
N SER A 102 -1.90 19.09 1.17
CA SER A 102 -1.62 18.10 2.21
C SER A 102 -2.38 18.44 3.50
N PRO A 103 -2.98 17.44 4.19
CA PRO A 103 -3.91 17.68 5.29
C PRO A 103 -3.32 18.46 6.47
N GLU A 104 -2.01 18.34 6.73
CA GLU A 104 -1.34 19.03 7.84
C GLU A 104 -1.27 20.55 7.70
N PHE A 105 -1.50 21.09 6.50
CA PHE A 105 -1.62 22.54 6.28
C PHE A 105 -2.95 23.13 6.76
N ILE A 106 -3.98 22.29 6.94
CA ILE A 106 -5.29 22.71 7.43
C ILE A 106 -5.21 22.85 8.96
N PRO A 107 -5.43 24.04 9.53
CA PRO A 107 -5.40 24.23 10.97
C PRO A 107 -6.59 23.51 11.64
N PRO A 108 -6.45 23.06 12.89
CA PRO A 108 -7.58 22.51 13.64
C PRO A 108 -8.54 23.64 14.08
N ARG A 109 -9.84 23.32 14.24
CA ARG A 109 -10.86 24.23 14.79
C ARG A 109 -10.52 24.66 16.22
N GLN A 110 -9.81 25.77 16.38
CA GLN A 110 -9.30 26.31 17.65
C GLN A 110 -9.32 27.86 17.64
N ARG A 111 -9.20 28.49 18.81
CA ARG A 111 -9.14 29.95 18.98
C ARG A 111 -7.72 30.54 18.92
N THR A 112 -6.77 29.82 18.32
CA THR A 112 -5.36 30.23 18.23
C THR A 112 -5.19 31.36 17.21
N ASN A 113 -4.32 32.34 17.49
CA ASN A 113 -4.07 33.48 16.61
C ASN A 113 -3.60 33.02 15.20
N PRO A 114 -4.25 33.44 14.09
CA PRO A 114 -3.89 33.04 12.73
C PRO A 114 -2.42 33.29 12.34
N ARG A 115 -1.76 34.29 12.94
CA ARG A 115 -0.33 34.56 12.72
C ARG A 115 0.55 33.35 13.06
N LYS A 116 0.19 32.56 14.07
CA LYS A 116 0.89 31.30 14.43
C LYS A 116 0.92 30.33 13.24
N PHE A 117 -0.23 30.13 12.59
CA PHE A 117 -0.34 29.24 11.45
C PHE A 117 0.32 29.79 10.18
N SER A 118 0.42 31.11 9.98
CA SER A 118 1.21 31.66 8.86
C SER A 118 2.72 31.48 9.08
N MET A 119 3.24 31.73 10.29
CA MET A 119 4.65 31.49 10.62
C MET A 119 5.01 30.00 10.47
N GLU A 120 4.21 29.12 11.05
CA GLU A 120 4.40 27.66 10.96
C GLU A 120 4.36 27.16 9.51
N ARG A 121 3.44 27.66 8.67
CA ARG A 121 3.39 27.29 7.24
C ARG A 121 4.60 27.78 6.46
N LYS A 122 5.15 28.97 6.76
CA LYS A 122 6.40 29.46 6.14
C LYS A 122 7.57 28.52 6.43
N ASP A 123 7.69 28.03 7.66
CA ASP A 123 8.75 27.08 8.03
C ASP A 123 8.53 25.69 7.40
N MET A 124 7.28 25.20 7.33
CA MET A 124 6.93 23.98 6.59
C MET A 124 7.29 24.07 5.10
N ILE A 125 7.02 25.21 4.47
CA ILE A 125 7.33 25.46 3.05
C ILE A 125 8.85 25.55 2.85
N ARG A 126 9.58 26.26 3.73
CA ARG A 126 11.05 26.28 3.72
C ARG A 126 11.64 24.86 3.81
N ARG A 127 11.08 23.98 4.66
CA ARG A 127 11.53 22.58 4.75
C ARG A 127 11.19 21.78 3.48
N ARG A 128 10.02 22.00 2.87
CA ARG A 128 9.61 21.37 1.59
C ARG A 128 10.44 21.81 0.37
N LYS A 129 11.10 22.97 0.41
CA LYS A 129 12.11 23.34 -0.61
C LYS A 129 13.41 22.54 -0.50
N VAL A 130 13.69 21.93 0.66
CA VAL A 130 14.91 21.14 0.93
C VAL A 130 14.67 19.64 0.83
N LEU A 131 13.48 19.17 1.26
CA LEU A 131 13.05 17.78 1.14
C LEU A 131 11.79 17.74 0.27
N ASP A 132 11.85 17.00 -0.83
CA ASP A 132 10.64 16.70 -1.61
C ASP A 132 9.71 15.79 -0.78
N ILE A 133 8.47 16.25 -0.60
CA ILE A 133 7.43 15.55 0.15
C ILE A 133 6.27 15.26 -0.80
N PRO A 134 6.19 14.03 -1.35
CA PRO A 134 5.22 13.68 -2.37
C PRO A 134 3.78 13.58 -1.82
N GLU A 135 2.81 13.54 -2.74
CA GLU A 135 1.42 13.21 -2.41
C GLU A 135 1.29 11.74 -2.00
N PHE A 136 0.65 11.48 -0.85
CA PHE A 136 0.30 10.13 -0.39
C PHE A 136 -0.90 10.12 0.56
N TYR A 137 -1.52 8.94 0.72
CA TYR A 137 -2.73 8.73 1.52
C TYR A 137 -2.57 7.58 2.52
N ALA A 138 -3.53 7.47 3.44
CA ALA A 138 -3.72 6.22 4.17
C ALA A 138 -4.00 5.09 3.16
N GLY A 139 -3.24 4.00 3.28
CA GLY A 139 -3.23 2.89 2.32
C GLY A 139 -2.10 2.93 1.29
N SER A 140 -1.46 4.09 1.05
CA SER A 140 -0.31 4.18 0.15
C SER A 140 0.92 3.47 0.74
N ILE A 141 1.72 2.86 -0.11
CA ILE A 141 2.98 2.19 0.27
C ILE A 141 4.13 3.18 0.08
N LEU A 142 4.89 3.42 1.14
CA LEU A 142 6.02 4.34 1.17
C LEU A 142 7.32 3.59 1.52
N ALA A 143 8.42 4.11 0.99
CA ALA A 143 9.76 3.88 1.49
C ALA A 143 10.31 5.19 2.06
N VAL A 144 10.70 5.19 3.34
CA VAL A 144 11.29 6.35 4.01
C VAL A 144 12.74 6.05 4.34
N THR A 145 13.62 6.99 3.99
CA THR A 145 15.05 6.93 4.27
C THR A 145 15.38 7.98 5.34
N MET A 146 15.84 7.54 6.50
CA MET A 146 16.15 8.36 7.67
C MET A 146 17.62 8.20 8.10
N ALA A 147 18.24 9.29 8.53
CA ALA A 147 19.54 9.28 9.18
C ALA A 147 19.41 8.81 10.64
N ASP A 148 20.03 7.67 10.96
CA ASP A 148 20.05 7.07 12.29
C ASP A 148 21.51 6.82 12.70
N PRO A 149 22.04 7.48 13.75
CA PRO A 149 23.48 7.44 14.08
C PRO A 149 23.98 6.05 14.51
N ASN A 150 23.06 5.19 14.95
CA ASN A 150 23.35 3.83 15.44
C ASN A 150 23.18 2.77 14.34
N ALA A 151 22.64 3.13 13.17
CA ALA A 151 22.46 2.19 12.05
C ALA A 151 23.79 1.96 11.31
N SER A 152 23.99 0.76 10.76
CA SER A 152 25.09 0.50 9.84
C SER A 152 24.98 1.45 8.64
N GLY A 153 26.07 2.16 8.31
CA GLY A 153 26.05 3.20 7.28
C GLY A 153 25.35 4.52 7.66
N LYS A 154 24.92 4.68 8.93
CA LYS A 154 24.19 5.86 9.47
C LYS A 154 22.87 6.19 8.78
N VAL A 155 22.35 5.30 7.94
CA VAL A 155 21.13 5.46 7.15
C VAL A 155 20.27 4.23 7.32
N ASN A 156 18.99 4.45 7.55
CA ASN A 156 17.98 3.44 7.76
C ASN A 156 16.86 3.64 6.72
N ARG A 157 16.51 2.57 5.99
CA ARG A 157 15.39 2.55 5.04
C ARG A 157 14.29 1.67 5.63
N PHE A 158 13.06 2.18 5.66
CA PHE A 158 11.90 1.39 6.05
C PHE A 158 10.82 1.46 4.97
N VAL A 159 10.28 0.30 4.59
CA VAL A 159 9.18 0.18 3.64
C VAL A 159 7.95 -0.32 4.37
N GLY A 160 6.78 0.28 4.11
CA GLY A 160 5.52 -0.15 4.71
C GLY A 160 4.30 0.60 4.17
N ILE A 161 3.12 0.14 4.59
CA ILE A 161 1.84 0.79 4.31
C ILE A 161 1.60 1.92 5.31
N CYS A 162 1.19 3.10 4.83
CA CYS A 162 0.79 4.21 5.68
C CYS A 162 -0.58 3.93 6.31
N ILE A 163 -0.62 3.64 7.61
CA ILE A 163 -1.87 3.27 8.31
C ILE A 163 -2.63 4.47 8.88
N GLN A 164 -1.93 5.56 9.20
CA GLN A 164 -2.53 6.78 9.72
C GLN A 164 -1.63 7.97 9.37
N ARG A 165 -2.26 9.08 9.00
CA ARG A 165 -1.66 10.43 9.06
C ARG A 165 -2.30 11.19 10.23
N GLY A 166 -1.54 12.05 10.90
CA GLY A 166 -1.99 12.78 12.08
C GLY A 166 -1.12 13.99 12.39
N GLY A 167 -1.50 14.75 13.42
CA GLY A 167 -0.89 16.05 13.71
C GLY A 167 -1.24 17.13 12.68
N THR A 168 -0.84 18.36 12.99
CA THR A 168 -1.01 19.54 12.12
C THR A 168 0.25 20.39 12.21
N GLY A 169 0.48 21.24 11.19
CA GLY A 169 1.66 22.10 11.15
C GLY A 169 2.98 21.32 11.07
N LEU A 170 3.99 21.78 11.80
CA LEU A 170 5.32 21.13 11.85
C LEU A 170 5.28 19.76 12.55
N GLY A 171 4.33 19.55 13.47
CA GLY A 171 4.12 18.29 14.21
C GLY A 171 3.36 17.20 13.43
N ALA A 172 3.29 17.32 12.09
CA ALA A 172 2.65 16.34 11.23
C ALA A 172 3.39 14.99 11.28
N THR A 173 2.66 13.92 11.56
CA THR A 173 3.19 12.56 11.67
C THR A 173 2.43 11.59 10.77
N PHE A 174 3.11 10.50 10.38
CA PHE A 174 2.48 9.37 9.73
C PHE A 174 3.09 8.05 10.25
N VAL A 175 2.26 7.01 10.35
CA VAL A 175 2.69 5.70 10.83
C VAL A 175 2.80 4.74 9.66
N LEU A 176 3.98 4.19 9.45
CA LEU A 176 4.21 3.09 8.53
C LEU A 176 4.14 1.75 9.28
N ARG A 177 3.47 0.77 8.70
CA ARG A 177 3.39 -0.60 9.18
C ARG A 177 3.95 -1.56 8.14
N ASN A 178 4.72 -2.54 8.58
CA ASN A 178 5.10 -3.70 7.77
C ASN A 178 5.20 -4.95 8.66
N ILE A 179 5.25 -6.12 8.05
CA ILE A 179 5.57 -7.39 8.73
C ILE A 179 6.90 -7.88 8.17
N ILE A 180 7.92 -7.89 9.03
CA ILE A 180 9.28 -8.32 8.74
C ILE A 180 9.54 -9.56 9.60
N ASP A 181 10.00 -10.66 9.00
CA ASP A 181 10.27 -11.93 9.69
C ASP A 181 9.11 -12.41 10.60
N SER A 182 7.87 -12.29 10.09
CA SER A 182 6.61 -12.57 10.80
C SER A 182 6.31 -11.67 12.02
N GLN A 183 7.12 -10.63 12.27
CA GLN A 183 6.91 -9.64 13.33
C GLN A 183 6.32 -8.34 12.76
N GLY A 184 5.26 -7.83 13.37
CA GLY A 184 4.65 -6.57 12.97
C GLY A 184 5.42 -5.37 13.51
N VAL A 185 6.09 -4.64 12.62
CA VAL A 185 6.86 -3.44 12.94
C VAL A 185 6.05 -2.20 12.53
N GLU A 186 5.97 -1.23 13.44
CA GLU A 186 5.36 0.08 13.17
C GLU A 186 6.33 1.19 13.55
N ILE A 187 6.52 2.17 12.65
CA ILE A 187 7.38 3.34 12.88
C ILE A 187 6.55 4.60 12.62
N CYS A 188 6.55 5.50 13.61
CA CYS A 188 5.97 6.82 13.49
C CYS A 188 7.03 7.80 12.99
N TYR A 189 6.79 8.42 11.84
CA TYR A 189 7.66 9.42 11.22
C TYR A 189 7.07 10.81 11.35
N GLU A 190 7.90 11.77 11.77
CA GLU A 190 7.62 13.21 11.72
C GLU A 190 7.96 13.74 10.32
N LEU A 191 6.95 14.23 9.59
CA LEU A 191 7.05 14.57 8.17
C LEU A 191 8.06 15.70 7.88
N TYR A 192 8.27 16.61 8.83
CA TYR A 192 9.22 17.73 8.71
C TYR A 192 10.58 17.48 9.36
N SER A 193 10.82 16.29 9.94
CA SER A 193 12.04 15.99 10.69
C SER A 193 13.32 16.21 9.86
N PRO A 194 14.38 16.85 10.41
CA PRO A 194 15.64 17.04 9.69
C PRO A 194 16.38 15.71 9.44
N ARG A 195 16.04 14.63 10.17
CA ARG A 195 16.62 13.30 9.97
C ARG A 195 16.10 12.58 8.72
N ILE A 196 14.96 12.99 8.15
CA ILE A 196 14.45 12.39 6.91
C ILE A 196 15.26 12.93 5.72
N GLN A 197 15.86 11.99 4.98
CA GLN A 197 16.62 12.26 3.76
C GLN A 197 15.74 12.18 2.51
N GLN A 198 14.85 11.18 2.44
CA GLN A 198 13.97 10.98 1.30
C GLN A 198 12.67 10.27 1.71
N ILE A 199 11.55 10.67 1.11
CA ILE A 199 10.26 9.96 1.15
C ILE A 199 9.91 9.55 -0.27
N GLN A 200 9.88 8.24 -0.55
CA GLN A 200 9.56 7.68 -1.85
C GLN A 200 8.19 7.00 -1.79
N VAL A 201 7.27 7.37 -2.69
CA VAL A 201 6.01 6.62 -2.87
C VAL A 201 6.29 5.41 -3.77
N LEU A 202 6.07 4.20 -3.25
CA LEU A 202 6.18 2.97 -4.05
C LEU A 202 4.85 2.60 -4.70
N LYS A 203 3.72 2.83 -4.01
CA LYS A 203 2.39 2.64 -4.57
C LYS A 203 1.43 3.68 -4.02
N LEU A 204 0.95 4.55 -4.92
CA LEU A 204 -0.07 5.53 -4.59
C LEU A 204 -1.46 4.88 -4.68
N GLU A 205 -2.03 4.50 -3.55
CA GLU A 205 -3.42 4.05 -3.44
C GLU A 205 -4.13 4.69 -2.24
N LYS A 206 -5.44 4.83 -2.34
CA LYS A 206 -6.35 5.17 -1.24
C LYS A 206 -7.09 3.94 -0.75
N ARG A 207 -7.48 3.93 0.52
CA ARG A 207 -8.47 3.00 1.08
C ARG A 207 -9.79 3.74 1.37
N PRO A 208 -10.92 3.03 1.56
CA PRO A 208 -12.17 3.68 1.96
C PRO A 208 -12.09 4.33 3.36
N ASP A 209 -11.23 3.80 4.23
CA ASP A 209 -11.01 4.34 5.57
C ASP A 209 -9.77 5.25 5.61
N GLU A 210 -9.87 6.39 6.29
CA GLU A 210 -8.75 7.30 6.54
C GLU A 210 -7.75 6.76 7.58
N ASN A 211 -8.15 5.76 8.37
CA ASN A 211 -7.36 5.20 9.47
C ASN A 211 -7.42 3.67 9.46
N LEU A 212 -6.29 3.04 9.17
CA LEU A 212 -6.12 1.60 9.00
C LEU A 212 -5.53 0.91 10.24
N MET A 213 -5.66 1.51 11.42
CA MET A 213 -5.16 0.94 12.69
C MET A 213 -5.74 -0.45 13.02
N TYR A 214 -6.85 -0.86 12.39
CA TYR A 214 -7.40 -2.21 12.47
C TYR A 214 -6.50 -3.28 11.82
N LEU A 215 -5.54 -2.91 10.97
CA LEU A 215 -4.54 -3.83 10.40
C LEU A 215 -3.65 -4.51 11.45
N ARG A 216 -3.63 -4.01 12.69
CA ARG A 216 -3.03 -4.68 13.86
C ARG A 216 -3.73 -5.99 14.22
N ASP A 217 -5.05 -6.02 14.10
CA ASP A 217 -5.92 -7.17 14.42
C ASP A 217 -6.27 -7.99 13.16
N ALA A 218 -5.76 -7.60 11.99
CA ALA A 218 -5.98 -8.28 10.71
C ALA A 218 -5.04 -9.48 10.50
N LEU A 219 -5.34 -10.31 9.48
CA LEU A 219 -4.38 -11.32 9.01
C LEU A 219 -3.07 -10.66 8.52
N PRO A 220 -1.89 -11.30 8.72
CA PRO A 220 -0.60 -10.73 8.32
C PRO A 220 -0.51 -10.30 6.86
N GLU A 221 -1.14 -11.05 5.96
CA GLU A 221 -1.16 -10.83 4.51
C GLU A 221 -1.48 -9.37 4.11
N TYR A 222 -2.42 -8.73 4.79
CA TYR A 222 -2.85 -7.35 4.49
C TYR A 222 -1.88 -6.26 4.97
N SER A 223 -0.89 -6.61 5.80
CA SER A 223 0.14 -5.70 6.32
C SER A 223 1.55 -6.02 5.79
N THR A 224 1.71 -7.12 5.06
CA THR A 224 3.03 -7.59 4.59
C THR A 224 3.35 -6.91 3.26
N VAL A 225 4.47 -6.20 3.21
CA VAL A 225 4.95 -5.47 2.04
C VAL A 225 6.41 -5.84 1.79
N ASP A 226 6.73 -6.22 0.55
CA ASP A 226 8.10 -6.49 0.12
C ASP A 226 8.98 -5.24 0.24
N PHE A 227 10.16 -5.39 0.84
CA PHE A 227 11.10 -4.31 1.12
C PHE A 227 11.79 -3.78 -0.16
N ASP A 228 11.96 -4.67 -1.14
CA ASP A 228 12.58 -4.36 -2.44
C ASP A 228 11.54 -4.06 -3.53
N MET A 229 10.28 -3.81 -3.12
CA MET A 229 9.21 -3.41 -4.02
C MET A 229 9.60 -2.17 -4.84
N LYS A 230 9.52 -2.32 -6.17
CA LYS A 230 9.77 -1.24 -7.14
C LYS A 230 8.57 -0.27 -7.20
N PRO A 231 8.82 1.04 -7.44
CA PRO A 231 7.73 2.01 -7.55
C PRO A 231 6.84 1.74 -8.77
N VAL A 232 5.53 1.64 -8.52
CA VAL A 232 4.49 1.47 -9.53
C VAL A 232 4.17 2.83 -10.15
N PRO A 233 4.12 2.95 -11.50
CA PRO A 233 3.77 4.21 -12.14
C PRO A 233 2.32 4.62 -11.81
N VAL A 234 2.12 5.91 -11.54
CA VAL A 234 0.80 6.52 -11.33
C VAL A 234 0.07 6.59 -12.69
N PRO A 235 -1.24 6.28 -12.77
CA PRO A 235 -2.01 6.38 -14.01
C PRO A 235 -2.09 7.82 -14.54
N SER A 236 -2.14 7.98 -15.86
CA SER A 236 -2.27 9.28 -16.55
C SER A 236 -3.61 10.00 -16.29
N THR A 237 -4.63 9.29 -15.81
CA THR A 237 -5.99 9.79 -15.55
C THR A 237 -6.07 10.87 -14.46
N GLY A 238 -5.01 11.11 -13.68
CA GLY A 238 -4.94 12.16 -12.65
C GLY A 238 -5.70 11.87 -11.34
N GLU A 239 -6.67 10.95 -11.37
CA GLU A 239 -7.33 10.45 -10.16
C GLU A 239 -6.50 9.37 -9.45
N VAL A 240 -6.51 9.42 -8.11
CA VAL A 240 -5.80 8.43 -7.28
C VAL A 240 -6.67 7.18 -7.10
N PRO A 241 -6.20 5.97 -7.47
CA PRO A 241 -7.00 4.77 -7.39
C PRO A 241 -7.40 4.42 -5.95
N VAL A 242 -8.68 4.13 -5.74
CA VAL A 242 -9.24 3.71 -4.45
C VAL A 242 -9.37 2.18 -4.43
N ASN A 243 -8.58 1.55 -3.57
CA ASN A 243 -8.60 0.12 -3.35
C ASN A 243 -9.72 -0.26 -2.37
N LYS A 244 -10.79 -0.87 -2.91
CA LYS A 244 -12.02 -1.24 -2.17
C LYS A 244 -11.97 -2.65 -1.54
N MET A 245 -10.81 -3.31 -1.50
CA MET A 245 -10.70 -4.66 -0.92
C MET A 245 -11.07 -4.66 0.58
N LYS A 246 -11.96 -5.56 1.00
CA LYS A 246 -12.28 -5.78 2.42
C LYS A 246 -11.25 -6.70 3.08
N VAL A 247 -10.87 -6.36 4.31
CA VAL A 247 -9.86 -7.06 5.13
C VAL A 247 -10.53 -8.11 6.03
N LYS A 248 -9.92 -9.30 6.11
CA LYS A 248 -10.28 -10.35 7.08
C LYS A 248 -9.52 -10.15 8.39
N MET A 249 -10.26 -10.15 9.50
CA MET A 249 -9.72 -10.01 10.85
C MET A 249 -9.33 -11.37 11.45
N ARG A 250 -8.43 -11.35 12.44
CA ARG A 250 -8.19 -12.50 13.32
C ARG A 250 -9.44 -12.81 14.17
N PRO A 251 -9.56 -14.01 14.78
CA PRO A 251 -10.55 -14.23 15.84
C PRO A 251 -10.35 -13.24 17.00
N LYS A 252 -11.43 -12.96 17.74
CA LYS A 252 -11.41 -12.12 18.94
C LYS A 252 -10.56 -12.76 20.06
N PRO A 253 -9.98 -11.98 20.99
CA PRO A 253 -10.13 -10.53 21.19
C PRO A 253 -9.29 -9.67 20.24
N TRP A 254 -9.79 -8.46 19.95
CA TRP A 254 -9.11 -7.42 19.18
C TRP A 254 -8.65 -6.26 20.08
N SER A 255 -7.68 -5.49 19.62
CA SER A 255 -7.18 -4.29 20.30
C SER A 255 -8.26 -3.23 20.55
N LYS A 256 -9.24 -3.11 19.65
CA LYS A 256 -10.41 -2.23 19.78
C LYS A 256 -11.67 -2.92 19.28
N ARG A 257 -12.83 -2.39 19.71
CA ARG A 257 -14.16 -2.84 19.24
C ARG A 257 -14.51 -2.17 17.91
N TRP A 258 -13.80 -2.55 16.85
CA TRP A 258 -13.91 -2.00 15.50
C TRP A 258 -15.33 -2.09 14.92
N GLU A 259 -16.13 -3.05 15.38
CA GLU A 259 -17.53 -3.24 14.98
C GLU A 259 -18.47 -2.09 15.38
N ARG A 260 -18.01 -1.15 16.22
CA ARG A 260 -18.85 -0.05 16.71
C ARG A 260 -18.99 1.08 15.68
N PRO A 261 -20.21 1.59 15.42
CA PRO A 261 -20.46 2.69 14.48
C PRO A 261 -19.57 3.94 14.69
N LYS A 262 -19.14 4.21 15.92
CA LYS A 262 -18.19 5.29 16.26
C LYS A 262 -16.92 5.32 15.40
N TYR A 263 -16.44 4.16 14.92
CA TYR A 263 -15.23 4.10 14.10
C TYR A 263 -15.49 4.23 12.59
N ASN A 264 -16.76 4.08 12.15
CA ASN A 264 -17.19 4.16 10.75
C ASN A 264 -16.30 3.38 9.74
N VAL A 265 -15.85 2.18 10.11
CA VAL A 265 -14.93 1.38 9.29
C VAL A 265 -15.69 0.62 8.21
N GLN A 266 -15.37 0.89 6.95
CA GLN A 266 -15.92 0.25 5.76
C GLN A 266 -15.01 -0.86 5.21
N GLY A 267 -13.71 -0.80 5.49
CA GLY A 267 -12.72 -1.75 4.96
C GLY A 267 -12.68 -3.13 5.62
N ILE A 268 -13.54 -3.45 6.60
CA ILE A 268 -13.56 -4.75 7.28
C ILE A 268 -14.74 -5.62 6.80
N ALA A 269 -14.48 -6.90 6.52
CA ALA A 269 -15.51 -7.89 6.17
C ALA A 269 -16.22 -8.44 7.43
N PHE A 270 -16.94 -7.59 8.18
CA PHE A 270 -17.56 -8.00 9.45
C PHE A 270 -18.53 -9.19 9.33
N GLU A 271 -19.30 -9.27 8.25
CA GLU A 271 -20.26 -10.35 7.93
C GLU A 271 -19.61 -11.75 7.94
N GLN A 272 -18.32 -11.86 7.62
CA GLN A 272 -17.59 -13.14 7.58
C GLN A 272 -17.11 -13.61 8.96
N ILE A 273 -17.26 -12.78 9.99
CA ILE A 273 -16.53 -12.90 11.27
C ILE A 273 -17.46 -12.73 12.49
N LEU A 274 -18.55 -11.99 12.34
CA LEU A 274 -19.54 -11.72 13.37
C LEU A 274 -20.91 -12.25 12.96
N SER A 275 -21.64 -12.85 13.92
CA SER A 275 -23.06 -13.19 13.73
C SER A 275 -23.91 -11.91 13.62
N PRO A 276 -25.05 -11.94 12.93
CA PRO A 276 -25.95 -10.78 12.80
C PRO A 276 -26.35 -10.20 14.17
N GLU A 277 -26.65 -11.04 15.15
CA GLU A 277 -26.92 -10.64 16.55
C GLU A 277 -25.82 -9.75 17.16
N LYS A 278 -24.54 -10.01 16.83
CA LYS A 278 -23.41 -9.22 17.33
C LYS A 278 -23.30 -7.88 16.61
N LEU A 279 -23.73 -7.80 15.36
CA LEU A 279 -23.82 -6.56 14.59
C LEU A 279 -24.97 -5.69 15.09
N GLU A 280 -26.16 -6.28 15.31
CA GLU A 280 -27.30 -5.61 15.94
C GLU A 280 -26.95 -5.10 17.35
N HIS A 281 -26.25 -5.91 18.15
CA HIS A 281 -25.74 -5.49 19.45
C HIS A 281 -24.74 -4.33 19.34
N ALA A 282 -23.87 -4.33 18.32
CA ALA A 282 -22.95 -3.21 18.06
C ALA A 282 -23.69 -1.92 17.63
N GLN A 283 -24.80 -2.08 16.90
CA GLN A 283 -25.65 -0.97 16.44
C GLN A 283 -26.38 -0.25 17.60
N LYS A 284 -26.51 -0.87 18.78
CA LYS A 284 -27.02 -0.22 20.00
C LYS A 284 -26.16 0.97 20.48
N TRP A 285 -24.93 1.11 19.98
CA TRP A 285 -24.06 2.29 20.21
C TRP A 285 -24.01 3.26 19.01
N ALA A 286 -24.90 3.12 18.03
CA ALA A 286 -25.06 4.12 16.98
C ALA A 286 -25.54 5.46 17.55
N GLN A 287 -25.14 6.55 16.89
CA GLN A 287 -25.58 7.91 17.21
C GLN A 287 -26.07 8.59 15.92
N PRO A 288 -27.27 8.25 15.41
CA PRO A 288 -27.72 8.70 14.08
C PRO A 288 -27.79 10.22 13.94
N TRP A 289 -28.11 10.93 15.03
CA TRP A 289 -28.13 12.40 15.08
C TRP A 289 -26.76 13.04 14.75
N LEU A 290 -25.65 12.32 14.93
CA LEU A 290 -24.30 12.84 14.72
C LEU A 290 -23.98 13.13 13.25
N GLN A 291 -24.71 12.52 12.31
CA GLN A 291 -24.61 12.79 10.87
C GLN A 291 -25.30 14.11 10.48
N TYR A 292 -26.25 14.58 11.30
CA TYR A 292 -27.06 15.78 11.05
C TYR A 292 -26.66 16.96 11.95
N ASP A 293 -25.58 16.81 12.74
CA ASP A 293 -25.05 17.84 13.63
C ASP A 293 -24.18 18.84 12.85
N MET A 294 -24.85 19.73 12.11
CA MET A 294 -24.21 20.79 11.31
C MET A 294 -23.30 21.71 12.14
N MET A 295 -23.54 21.85 13.46
CA MET A 295 -22.70 22.70 14.32
C MET A 295 -21.31 22.09 14.57
N LYS A 296 -21.20 20.77 14.48
CA LYS A 296 -19.95 20.03 14.63
C LYS A 296 -19.09 20.07 13.36
N GLU A 297 -19.70 20.25 12.19
CA GLU A 297 -18.98 20.37 10.92
C GLU A 297 -17.92 21.49 10.98
N TYR A 298 -16.85 21.31 10.20
CA TYR A 298 -15.77 22.28 10.11
C TYR A 298 -15.56 22.63 8.64
N ASP A 299 -16.29 23.64 8.18
CA ASP A 299 -16.05 24.21 6.86
C ASP A 299 -14.63 24.77 6.79
N THR A 300 -13.88 24.25 5.84
CA THR A 300 -12.50 24.63 5.56
C THR A 300 -12.32 25.11 4.13
N SER A 301 -13.39 25.29 3.35
CA SER A 301 -13.35 25.71 1.94
C SER A 301 -12.48 26.96 1.72
N GLN A 302 -12.86 28.07 2.35
CA GLN A 302 -12.13 29.34 2.31
C GLN A 302 -10.68 29.20 2.79
N ILE A 303 -10.49 28.49 3.91
CA ILE A 303 -9.17 28.25 4.52
C ILE A 303 -8.27 27.47 3.57
N GLN A 304 -8.78 26.41 2.92
CA GLN A 304 -8.03 25.60 1.97
C GLN A 304 -7.63 26.42 0.74
N GLU A 305 -8.51 27.26 0.21
CA GLU A 305 -8.19 28.13 -0.92
C GLU A 305 -7.09 29.14 -0.58
N ASP A 306 -7.19 29.83 0.55
CA ASP A 306 -6.22 30.84 0.97
C ASP A 306 -4.86 30.22 1.29
N VAL A 307 -4.88 29.06 1.98
CA VAL A 307 -3.67 28.27 2.24
C VAL A 307 -3.05 27.79 0.94
N TYR A 308 -3.83 27.33 -0.03
CA TYR A 308 -3.34 26.87 -1.33
C TYR A 308 -2.70 28.01 -2.13
N LYS A 309 -3.34 29.19 -2.20
CA LYS A 309 -2.78 30.41 -2.82
C LYS A 309 -1.46 30.83 -2.15
N GLU A 310 -1.38 30.78 -0.82
CA GLU A 310 -0.17 31.12 -0.06
C GLU A 310 0.97 30.11 -0.30
N VAL A 311 0.67 28.81 -0.30
CA VAL A 311 1.65 27.74 -0.58
C VAL A 311 2.18 27.86 -2.02
N GLN A 312 1.30 28.04 -3.01
CA GLN A 312 1.73 28.19 -4.41
C GLN A 312 2.68 29.37 -4.58
N ARG A 313 2.31 30.56 -4.07
CA ARG A 313 3.15 31.76 -4.13
C ARG A 313 4.52 31.53 -3.50
N GLN A 314 4.57 31.00 -2.27
CA GLN A 314 5.84 30.77 -1.58
C GLN A 314 6.68 29.64 -2.18
N MET A 315 6.09 28.72 -2.96
CA MET A 315 6.82 27.68 -3.69
C MET A 315 7.34 28.16 -5.06
N SER A 316 6.75 29.21 -5.64
CA SER A 316 7.24 29.86 -6.87
C SER A 316 8.30 30.95 -6.62
N GLU A 317 8.33 31.52 -5.42
CA GLU A 317 9.39 32.41 -4.90
C GLU A 317 10.70 31.65 -4.61
#